data_AF-A0A1H9K660-F1
#
_entry.id   AF-A0A1H9K660-F1
#
_cell.length_a   1.000
_cell.length_b   1.000
_cell.length_c   1.000
_cell.angle_alpha   90.00
_cell.angle_beta   90.00
_cell.angle_gamma   90.00
#
_symmetry.space_group_name_H-M   'P 1'
#
loop_
_entity.id
_entity.type
_entity.pdbx_description
1 polymer ?
#
loop_
_entity_poly.entity_id
_entity_poly.type
_entity_poly.pdbx_seq_one_letter_code
_entity_poly.pdbx_strand_id
1 'polypeptide(L)' 'MAKIYSKKSLPNKVMKPRKEVVSFLLNYSKALSMIEIDNHSFEIISN' A
#
# COMPACT_ATOMS: atom_id res chain seq x y z
N MET A 1 -35.70 9.12 -24.50
CA MET A 1 -34.77 8.03 -24.84
C MET A 1 -33.34 8.41 -24.44
N ALA A 2 -32.89 8.08 -23.22
CA ALA A 2 -31.57 8.54 -22.76
C ALA A 2 -30.79 7.60 -21.81
N LYS A 3 -31.16 6.32 -21.63
CA LYS A 3 -30.48 5.45 -20.63
C LYS A 3 -30.19 4.01 -21.07
N ILE A 4 -30.35 3.67 -22.35
CA ILE A 4 -30.09 2.31 -22.87
C ILE A 4 -28.65 2.08 -23.35
N TYR A 5 -27.84 3.14 -23.49
CA TYR A 5 -26.43 3.06 -23.91
C TYR A 5 -25.43 3.41 -22.81
N SER A 6 -25.91 3.77 -21.61
CA SER A 6 -25.01 3.91 -20.47
C SER A 6 -24.55 2.51 -20.06
N LYS A 7 -23.28 2.19 -20.35
CA LYS A 7 -22.63 1.02 -19.76
C LYS A 7 -22.77 1.16 -18.25
N LYS A 8 -23.61 0.31 -17.64
CA LYS A 8 -23.67 0.18 -16.18
C LYS A 8 -22.26 -0.14 -15.72
N SER A 9 -21.62 0.78 -14.98
CA SER A 9 -20.32 0.50 -14.38
C SER A 9 -20.51 -0.69 -13.46
N LEU A 10 -19.84 -1.81 -13.78
CA LEU A 10 -19.79 -2.95 -12.89
C LEU A 10 -19.34 -2.43 -11.52
N PRO A 11 -19.97 -2.84 -10.41
CA PRO A 11 -19.49 -2.45 -9.09
C PRO A 11 -18.03 -2.89 -9.00
N ASN A 12 -17.11 -1.93 -8.92
CA ASN A 12 -15.72 -2.23 -8.63
C ASN A 12 -15.71 -2.92 -7.27
N LYS A 13 -15.56 -4.24 -7.27
CA LYS A 13 -15.40 -4.99 -6.04
C LYS A 13 -14.12 -4.48 -5.41
N VAL A 14 -14.25 -3.69 -4.34
CA VAL A 14 -13.12 -3.21 -3.56
C VAL A 14 -12.45 -4.44 -2.96
N MET A 15 -11.45 -4.97 -3.65
CA MET A 15 -10.66 -6.10 -3.18
C MET A 15 -9.65 -5.57 -2.19
N LYS A 16 -9.84 -5.91 -0.92
CA LYS A 16 -8.84 -5.66 0.10
C LYS A 16 -7.64 -6.60 -0.13
N PRO A 17 -6.41 -6.15 0.16
CA PRO A 17 -5.25 -7.02 0.13
C PRO A 17 -5.42 -8.19 1.10
N ARG A 18 -4.78 -9.32 0.79
CA ARG A 18 -4.72 -10.49 1.67
C ARG A 18 -3.98 -10.14 2.95
N LYS A 19 -4.32 -10.77 4.07
CA LYS A 19 -3.67 -10.54 5.37
C LYS A 19 -2.15 -10.73 5.31
N GLU A 20 -1.69 -11.74 4.57
CA GLU A 20 -0.27 -12.05 4.35
C GLU A 20 0.49 -10.88 3.71
N VAL A 21 -0.12 -10.22 2.72
CA VAL A 21 0.49 -9.08 2.02
C VAL A 21 0.60 -7.88 2.96
N VAL A 22 -0.43 -7.66 3.79
CA VAL A 22 -0.40 -6.61 4.82
C VAL A 22 0.69 -6.91 5.85
N SER A 23 0.78 -8.14 6.35
CA SER A 23 1.84 -8.51 7.30
C SER A 23 3.23 -8.43 6.70
N PHE A 24 3.40 -8.82 5.44
CA PHE A 24 4.68 -8.72 4.73
C PHE A 24 5.16 -7.27 4.66
N LEU A 25 4.31 -6.36 4.20
CA LEU A 25 4.64 -4.93 4.12
C LEU A 25 4.93 -4.32 5.49
N LEU A 26 4.13 -4.64 6.51
CA LEU A 26 4.34 -4.13 7.87
C LEU A 26 5.64 -4.64 8.49
N ASN A 27 5.97 -5.92 8.29
CA ASN A 27 7.21 -6.48 8.80
C ASN A 27 8.42 -5.91 8.06
N TYR A 28 8.32 -5.74 6.74
CA TYR A 28 9.36 -5.10 5.94
C TYR A 28 9.60 -3.64 6.37
N SER A 29 8.53 -2.87 6.59
CA SER A 29 8.64 -1.48 7.07
C SER A 29 9.23 -1.39 8.48
N LYS A 30 9.08 -2.42 9.33
CA LYS A 30 9.71 -2.45 10.66
C LYS A 30 11.19 -2.82 10.62
N ALA A 31 11.60 -3.57 9.59
CA ALA A 31 13.01 -3.89 9.36
C ALA A 31 13.81 -2.66 8.89
N LEU A 32 13.14 -1.64 8.35
CA LEU A 32 13.74 -0.39 7.92
C LEU A 32 13.55 0.69 8.99
N SER A 33 14.64 1.22 9.54
CA SER A 33 14.63 2.41 10.38
C SER A 33 15.41 3.54 9.71
N MET A 34 14.84 4.74 9.72
CA MET A 34 15.49 5.94 9.21
C MET A 34 15.96 6.79 10.39
N ILE A 35 17.24 7.16 10.41
CA ILE A 35 17.83 8.07 11.40
C ILE A 35 18.30 9.32 10.67
N GLU A 36 17.91 10.49 11.15
CA GLU A 36 18.36 11.78 10.62
C GLU A 36 19.33 12.44 11.60
N ILE A 37 20.52 12.83 11.13
CA ILE A 37 21.53 13.56 11.88
C ILE A 37 22.07 14.68 10.99
N ASP A 38 21.97 15.92 11.44
CA ASP A 38 22.58 17.11 10.82
C ASP A 38 22.49 17.12 9.28
N ASN A 39 21.26 17.07 8.74
CA ASN A 39 20.92 17.01 7.31
C ASN A 39 21.31 15.73 6.55
N HIS A 40 21.74 14.68 7.25
CA HIS A 40 22.01 13.37 6.66
C HIS A 40 20.97 12.35 7.13
N SER A 41 20.39 11.62 6.17
CA SER A 41 19.45 10.53 6.44
C SER A 41 20.15 9.19 6.24
N PHE A 42 20.08 8.32 7.25
CA PHE A 42 20.65 6.98 7.25
C PHE A 42 19.52 5.95 7.29
N GLU A 43 19.53 5.03 6.34
CA GLU A 43 18.63 3.87 6.32
C GLU A 43 19.34 2.67 6.95
N ILE A 44 18.75 2.12 8.00
CA ILE A 44 19.26 0.95 8.72
C ILE A 44 18.31 -0.20 8.50
N ILE A 45 18.87 -1.33 8.07
CA ILE A 45 18.15 -2.59 7.93
C ILE A 45 18.44 -3.42 9.20
N SER A 46 17.47 -3.49 10.11
CA SER A 46 17.51 -4.35 11.30
C SER A 46 17.01 -5.76 10.92
N ASN A 47 17.92 -6.75 10.92
CA ASN A 47 17.62 -8.17 10.70
C ASN A 47 17.53 -8.91 12.04
#